data_AF-A0A2E5Y8W0-F1
#
_entry.id   AF-A0A2E5Y8W0-F1
#
_cell.length_a   1.000
_cell.length_b   1.000
_cell.length_c   1.000
_cell.angle_alpha   90.00
_cell.angle_beta   90.00
_cell.angle_gamma   90.00
#
_symmetry.space_group_name_H-M   'P 1'
#
loop_
_entity.id
_entity.type
_entity.pdbx_description
1 polymer ?
#
loop_
_entity_poly.entity_id
_entity_poly.type
_entity_poly.pdbx_seq_one_letter_code
_entity_poly.pdbx_strand_id
1 'polypeptide(L)'
;MIPSRFITQWRAYAPWAFERQIEQDLIISRALVELFNDPLISESIAFRGGTALYKLFVDKPARYSEDIDLVQLNAEPIGPVLDAIRAHLDPWLGKPNSKRSQGRVTLIYRYIAEGLPATPMKLKIEINTQEHFTVLGLHQKLFSISSDWFSGEANILTYQLEELLGTKLRALYQRKKGRDLFDLWYVDEHIDCNHQEIVRIFQHYIQQQKLNISKAQFEENLALKLSSELFIRDMDPLLVSGLSWDINDAAKHVKEKFLSSLPGESWKGAD
;
A
#
# COMPACT_ATOMS: atom_id res chain seq x y z
N MET A 1 -4.96 5.14 22.42
CA MET A 1 -6.20 5.76 21.87
C MET A 1 -7.37 4.79 22.00
N ILE A 2 -7.16 3.55 21.56
CA ILE A 2 -8.10 2.45 21.71
C ILE A 2 -7.76 1.68 23.00
N PRO A 3 -8.70 1.44 23.93
CA PRO A 3 -8.43 0.65 25.13
C PRO A 3 -7.81 -0.73 24.84
N SER A 4 -6.81 -1.14 25.63
CA SER A 4 -6.00 -2.35 25.37
C SER A 4 -6.80 -3.62 25.10
N ARG A 5 -7.96 -3.80 25.76
CA ARG A 5 -8.84 -4.97 25.56
C ARG A 5 -9.24 -5.17 24.09
N PHE A 6 -9.50 -4.08 23.37
CA PHE A 6 -9.90 -4.15 21.96
C PHE A 6 -8.70 -4.41 21.05
N ILE A 7 -7.53 -3.90 21.40
CA ILE A 7 -6.28 -4.18 20.69
C ILE A 7 -5.92 -5.66 20.83
N THR A 8 -6.06 -6.22 22.03
CA THR A 8 -5.85 -7.66 22.28
C THR A 8 -6.82 -8.51 21.46
N GLN A 9 -8.10 -8.13 21.39
CA GLN A 9 -9.09 -8.81 20.53
C GLN A 9 -8.69 -8.75 19.05
N TRP A 10 -8.28 -7.57 18.56
CA TRP A 10 -7.92 -7.37 17.16
C TRP A 10 -6.66 -8.12 16.72
N ARG A 11 -5.78 -8.50 17.66
CA ARG A 11 -4.59 -9.31 17.38
C ARG A 11 -4.90 -10.61 16.64
N ALA A 12 -6.08 -11.19 16.85
CA ALA A 12 -6.50 -12.40 16.15
C ALA A 12 -6.57 -12.22 14.62
N TYR A 13 -6.86 -11.00 14.15
CA TYR A 13 -6.94 -10.63 12.73
C TYR A 13 -5.67 -9.94 12.24
N ALA A 14 -5.01 -9.18 13.11
CA ALA A 14 -3.83 -8.39 12.81
C ALA A 14 -2.70 -8.71 13.80
N PRO A 15 -2.03 -9.88 13.66
CA PRO A 15 -1.03 -10.38 14.61
C PRO A 15 0.33 -9.70 14.45
N TRP A 16 0.35 -8.36 14.41
CA TRP A 16 1.57 -7.58 14.23
C TRP A 16 2.50 -7.64 15.44
N ALA A 17 3.81 -7.50 15.17
CA ALA A 17 4.86 -7.67 16.18
C ALA A 17 4.75 -6.69 17.36
N PHE A 18 4.17 -5.50 17.14
CA PHE A 18 4.02 -4.49 18.17
C PHE A 18 2.56 -4.08 18.38
N GLU A 19 2.11 -3.91 19.63
CA GLU A 19 0.71 -3.52 19.94
C GLU A 19 0.27 -2.23 19.25
N ARG A 20 1.16 -1.23 19.16
CA ARG A 20 0.92 0.01 18.43
C ARG A 20 0.58 -0.19 16.94
N GLN A 21 1.11 -1.26 16.32
CA GLN A 21 0.79 -1.62 14.93
C GLN A 21 -0.61 -2.23 14.85
N ILE A 22 -0.99 -3.05 15.84
CA ILE A 22 -2.33 -3.65 15.94
C ILE A 22 -3.38 -2.56 16.13
N GLU A 23 -3.12 -1.61 17.03
CA GLU A 23 -3.98 -0.44 17.22
C GLU A 23 -4.09 0.39 15.93
N GLN A 24 -2.97 0.66 15.25
CA GLN A 24 -3.00 1.41 13.99
C GLN A 24 -3.76 0.68 12.89
N ASP A 25 -3.63 -0.64 12.79
CA ASP A 25 -4.36 -1.45 11.82
C ASP A 25 -5.88 -1.39 12.06
N LEU A 26 -6.31 -1.38 13.32
CA LEU A 26 -7.70 -1.19 13.70
C LEU A 26 -8.21 0.21 13.35
N ILE A 27 -7.41 1.25 13.59
CA ILE A 27 -7.68 2.64 13.18
C ILE A 27 -7.82 2.76 11.66
N ILE A 28 -6.91 2.17 10.89
CA ILE A 28 -6.96 2.14 9.42
C ILE A 28 -8.23 1.46 8.95
N SER A 29 -8.56 0.30 9.53
CA SER A 29 -9.73 -0.50 9.14
C SER A 29 -11.03 0.27 9.37
N ARG A 30 -11.17 0.92 10.53
CA ARG A 30 -12.30 1.81 10.82
C ARG A 30 -12.36 3.00 9.84
N ALA A 31 -11.23 3.67 9.62
CA ALA A 31 -11.18 4.81 8.71
C ALA A 31 -11.59 4.41 7.29
N LEU A 32 -11.15 3.26 6.78
CA LEU A 32 -11.57 2.77 5.46
C LEU A 32 -13.09 2.59 5.37
N VAL A 33 -13.72 1.99 6.39
CA VAL A 33 -15.18 1.81 6.40
C VAL A 33 -15.93 3.13 6.51
N GLU A 34 -15.52 4.04 7.40
CA GLU A 34 -16.18 5.35 7.51
C GLU A 34 -16.05 6.17 6.23
N LEU A 35 -14.85 6.21 5.64
CA LEU A 35 -14.59 6.98 4.43
C LEU A 35 -15.34 6.44 3.21
N PHE A 36 -15.33 5.12 2.97
CA PHE A 36 -15.97 4.54 1.78
C PHE A 36 -17.49 4.35 1.92
N ASN A 37 -18.07 4.62 3.09
CA ASN A 37 -19.52 4.75 3.24
C ASN A 37 -20.04 6.17 2.96
N ASP A 38 -19.15 7.15 2.79
CA ASP A 38 -19.52 8.48 2.33
C ASP A 38 -19.70 8.48 0.80
N PRO A 39 -20.88 8.86 0.26
CA PRO A 39 -21.13 8.82 -1.18
C PRO A 39 -20.13 9.64 -1.98
N LEU A 40 -19.82 10.88 -1.54
CA LEU A 40 -18.90 11.76 -2.24
C LEU A 40 -17.50 11.13 -2.32
N ILE A 41 -17.02 10.56 -1.21
CA ILE A 41 -15.71 9.91 -1.16
C ILE A 41 -15.72 8.67 -2.05
N SER A 42 -16.70 7.78 -1.89
CA SER A 42 -16.79 6.51 -2.63
C SER A 42 -16.85 6.69 -4.16
N GLU A 43 -17.40 7.82 -4.63
CA GLU A 43 -17.50 8.17 -6.05
C GLU A 43 -16.31 8.99 -6.57
N SER A 44 -15.54 9.64 -5.70
CA SER A 44 -14.46 10.58 -6.10
C SER A 44 -13.05 10.03 -5.94
N ILE A 45 -12.85 8.98 -5.15
CA ILE A 45 -11.52 8.43 -4.86
C ILE A 45 -11.46 6.90 -4.94
N ALA A 46 -10.31 6.37 -5.38
CA ALA A 46 -10.00 4.96 -5.32
C ALA A 46 -8.87 4.67 -4.31
N PHE A 47 -8.99 3.56 -3.59
CA PHE A 47 -7.96 3.05 -2.68
C PHE A 47 -6.90 2.24 -3.44
N ARG A 48 -5.62 2.46 -3.11
CA ARG A 48 -4.49 1.76 -3.73
C ARG A 48 -3.33 1.52 -2.75
N GLY A 49 -2.21 1.07 -3.30
CA GLY A 49 -0.96 0.96 -2.57
C GLY A 49 -0.85 -0.34 -1.76
N GLY A 50 0.12 -0.37 -0.84
CA GLY A 50 0.39 -1.57 -0.05
C GLY A 50 -0.77 -1.95 0.85
N THR A 51 -1.43 -0.98 1.46
CA THR A 51 -2.54 -1.24 2.39
C THR A 51 -3.77 -1.78 1.67
N ALA A 52 -4.09 -1.28 0.46
CA ALA A 52 -5.17 -1.84 -0.36
C ALA A 52 -4.88 -3.30 -0.75
N LEU A 53 -3.64 -3.59 -1.16
CA LEU A 53 -3.21 -4.94 -1.52
C LEU A 53 -3.47 -5.93 -0.38
N TYR A 54 -3.01 -5.64 0.84
CA TYR A 54 -3.18 -6.56 1.97
C TYR A 54 -4.58 -6.55 2.61
N LYS A 55 -5.34 -5.46 2.51
CA LYS A 55 -6.70 -5.40 3.10
C LYS A 55 -7.76 -6.00 2.19
N LEU A 56 -7.57 -6.00 0.86
CA LEU A 56 -8.62 -6.35 -0.12
C LEU A 56 -8.33 -7.58 -0.98
N PHE A 57 -7.07 -8.04 -1.04
CA PHE A 57 -6.66 -9.16 -1.91
C PHE A 57 -5.94 -10.27 -1.18
N VAL A 58 -5.20 -9.97 -0.11
CA VAL A 58 -4.44 -10.98 0.63
C VAL A 58 -5.23 -11.43 1.86
N ASP A 59 -5.58 -12.72 1.91
CA ASP A 59 -6.36 -13.27 3.02
C ASP A 59 -5.59 -13.36 4.34
N LYS A 60 -4.28 -13.65 4.26
CA LYS A 60 -3.43 -13.82 5.44
C LYS A 60 -2.55 -12.60 5.69
N PRO A 61 -2.55 -12.03 6.90
CA PRO A 61 -1.64 -10.94 7.25
C PRO A 61 -0.18 -11.36 7.07
N ALA A 62 0.55 -10.71 6.16
CA ALA A 62 1.95 -11.06 5.87
C ALA A 62 2.92 -9.99 6.37
N ARG A 63 2.60 -8.71 6.09
CA ARG A 63 3.35 -7.58 6.60
C ARG A 63 2.43 -6.43 7.01
N TYR A 64 2.90 -5.67 7.98
CA TYR A 64 2.32 -4.43 8.42
C TYR A 64 2.38 -3.34 7.33
N SER A 65 1.32 -2.54 7.24
CA SER A 65 1.20 -1.38 6.34
C SER A 65 0.45 -0.26 7.07
N GLU A 66 0.96 0.97 7.00
CA GLU A 66 0.55 2.06 7.93
C GLU A 66 -0.14 3.26 7.27
N ASP A 67 -0.05 3.38 5.95
CA ASP A 67 -0.55 4.52 5.17
C ASP A 67 -1.86 4.16 4.44
N ILE A 68 -2.76 5.13 4.26
CA ILE A 68 -3.90 5.04 3.33
C ILE A 68 -3.54 5.84 2.07
N ASP A 69 -3.29 5.15 0.97
CA ASP A 69 -2.98 5.77 -0.33
C ASP A 69 -4.22 5.79 -1.24
N LEU A 70 -4.60 6.97 -1.68
CA LEU A 70 -5.81 7.24 -2.46
C LEU A 70 -5.45 7.93 -3.78
N VAL A 71 -6.33 7.80 -4.77
CA VAL A 71 -6.26 8.52 -6.05
C VAL A 71 -7.58 9.21 -6.30
N GLN A 72 -7.53 10.48 -6.62
CA GLN A 72 -8.68 11.22 -7.12
C GLN A 72 -9.01 10.76 -8.55
N LEU A 73 -10.26 10.39 -8.81
CA LEU A 73 -10.65 9.80 -10.09
C LEU A 73 -10.62 10.82 -11.23
N ASN A 74 -11.16 12.01 -11.01
CA ASN A 74 -11.27 13.05 -12.03
C ASN A 74 -10.49 14.30 -11.63
N ALA A 75 -10.11 15.11 -12.63
CA ALA A 75 -9.40 16.37 -12.43
C ALA A 75 -10.34 17.49 -11.94
N GLU A 76 -10.72 17.43 -10.67
CA GLU A 76 -11.63 18.39 -10.03
C GLU A 76 -11.03 19.00 -8.74
N PRO A 77 -11.63 20.06 -8.17
CA PRO A 77 -11.19 20.58 -6.88
C PRO A 77 -11.27 19.51 -5.78
N ILE A 78 -10.14 19.17 -5.17
CA ILE A 78 -10.08 18.16 -4.09
C ILE A 78 -10.69 18.63 -2.75
N GLY A 79 -11.03 19.93 -2.63
CA GLY A 79 -11.53 20.55 -1.39
C GLY A 79 -12.69 19.80 -0.73
N PRO A 80 -13.80 19.56 -1.44
CA PRO A 80 -14.95 18.84 -0.90
C PRO A 80 -14.61 17.45 -0.35
N VAL A 81 -13.76 16.68 -1.04
CA VAL A 81 -13.31 15.37 -0.57
C VAL A 81 -12.50 15.48 0.72
N LEU A 82 -11.63 16.49 0.84
CA LEU A 82 -10.86 16.72 2.08
C LEU A 82 -11.77 17.12 3.24
N ASP A 83 -12.82 17.88 2.98
CA ASP A 83 -13.78 18.30 4.00
C ASP A 83 -14.64 17.12 4.46
N ALA A 84 -15.04 16.24 3.54
CA ALA A 84 -15.70 14.97 3.87
C ALA A 84 -14.79 14.05 4.70
N ILE A 85 -13.52 13.88 4.32
CA ILE A 85 -12.56 13.09 5.11
C ILE A 85 -12.42 13.64 6.54
N ARG A 86 -12.35 14.97 6.71
CA ARG A 86 -12.30 15.60 8.03
C ARG A 86 -13.59 15.39 8.82
N ALA A 87 -14.74 15.50 8.17
CA ALA A 87 -16.04 15.32 8.83
C ALA A 87 -16.18 13.92 9.48
N HIS A 88 -15.62 12.89 8.85
CA HIS A 88 -15.61 11.53 9.39
C HIS A 88 -14.50 11.28 10.41
N LEU A 89 -13.28 11.76 10.16
CA LEU A 89 -12.11 11.39 10.96
C LEU A 89 -11.80 12.35 12.12
N ASP A 90 -12.00 13.66 11.96
CA ASP A 90 -11.71 14.66 13.00
C ASP A 90 -12.44 14.38 14.33
N PRO A 91 -13.70 13.90 14.36
CA PRO A 91 -14.43 13.64 15.61
C PRO A 91 -13.72 12.68 16.57
N TRP A 92 -12.91 11.75 16.07
CA TRP A 92 -12.23 10.77 16.90
C TRP A 92 -10.72 10.82 16.80
N LEU A 93 -10.13 11.21 15.66
CA LEU A 93 -8.67 11.38 15.49
C LEU A 93 -8.16 12.80 15.77
N GLY A 94 -9.05 13.77 15.95
CA GLY A 94 -8.70 15.18 16.06
C GLY A 94 -8.25 15.80 14.73
N LYS A 95 -7.77 17.04 14.76
CA LYS A 95 -7.43 17.78 13.54
C LYS A 95 -6.10 17.31 12.94
N PRO A 96 -6.03 17.05 11.61
CA PRO A 96 -4.81 16.64 10.96
C PRO A 96 -3.91 17.83 10.63
N ASN A 97 -2.61 17.57 10.50
CA ASN A 97 -1.74 18.44 9.72
C ASN A 97 -1.97 18.18 8.23
N SER A 98 -2.21 19.22 7.45
CA SER A 98 -2.39 19.13 6.00
C SER A 98 -1.15 19.63 5.26
N LYS A 99 -0.66 18.85 4.29
CA LYS A 99 0.41 19.24 3.37
C LYS A 99 -0.09 19.14 1.94
N ARG A 100 0.26 20.12 1.11
CA ARG A 100 -0.01 20.10 -0.33
C ARG A 100 1.31 20.23 -1.07
N SER A 101 1.57 19.31 -1.98
CA SER A 101 2.65 19.38 -2.96
C SER A 101 2.07 19.27 -4.37
N GLN A 102 2.89 19.44 -5.40
CA GLN A 102 2.43 19.27 -6.78
C GLN A 102 1.81 17.86 -6.95
N GLY A 103 0.53 17.82 -7.31
CA GLY A 103 -0.22 16.59 -7.58
C GLY A 103 -0.53 15.71 -6.37
N ARG A 104 -0.33 16.20 -5.15
CA ARG A 104 -0.54 15.39 -3.94
C ARG A 104 -1.00 16.19 -2.75
N VAL A 105 -1.98 15.65 -2.04
CA VAL A 105 -2.41 16.13 -0.73
C VAL A 105 -2.14 15.07 0.32
N THR A 106 -1.68 15.47 1.51
CA THR A 106 -1.46 14.56 2.63
C THR A 106 -2.11 15.11 3.89
N LEU A 107 -2.91 14.28 4.55
CA LEU A 107 -3.45 14.52 5.89
C LEU A 107 -2.70 13.61 6.89
N ILE A 108 -2.22 14.19 7.98
CA ILE A 108 -1.49 13.47 9.02
C ILE A 108 -2.22 13.68 10.35
N TYR A 109 -2.97 12.67 10.77
CA TYR A 109 -3.61 12.59 12.08
C TYR A 109 -2.61 12.01 13.07
N ARG A 110 -2.35 12.71 14.17
CA ARG A 110 -1.42 12.26 15.21
C ARG A 110 -2.20 11.83 16.43
N TYR A 111 -1.82 10.70 17.00
CA TYR A 111 -2.44 10.17 18.22
C TYR A 111 -1.38 9.52 19.10
N ILE A 112 -1.74 9.27 20.35
CA ILE A 112 -0.91 8.52 21.29
C ILE A 112 -1.46 7.09 21.34
N ALA A 113 -0.62 6.13 20.98
CA ALA A 113 -0.94 4.72 21.06
C ALA A 113 -1.15 4.31 22.52
N GLU A 114 -2.05 3.35 22.72
CA GLU A 114 -2.28 2.72 24.01
C GLU A 114 -1.04 1.96 24.49
N GLY A 115 -0.83 1.95 25.81
CA GLY A 115 0.26 1.23 26.45
C GLY A 115 1.31 2.12 27.12
N LEU A 116 2.24 1.47 27.82
CA LEU A 116 3.34 2.11 28.53
C LEU A 116 4.68 1.61 27.97
N PRO A 117 5.60 2.50 27.52
CA PRO A 117 5.46 3.95 27.48
C PRO A 117 4.51 4.45 26.37
N ALA A 118 3.86 5.60 26.62
CA ALA A 118 3.02 6.28 25.65
C ALA A 118 3.81 6.56 24.37
N THR A 119 3.38 5.98 23.25
CA THR A 119 4.11 6.06 21.98
C THR A 119 3.35 6.94 20.98
N PRO A 120 3.93 8.05 20.50
CA PRO A 120 3.33 8.86 19.45
C PRO A 120 3.25 8.09 18.13
N MET A 121 2.06 8.02 17.55
CA MET A 121 1.78 7.39 16.26
C MET A 121 1.08 8.38 15.32
N LYS A 122 0.87 7.98 14.07
CA LYS A 122 0.17 8.79 13.08
C LYS A 122 -0.60 7.91 12.10
N LEU A 123 -1.81 8.33 11.73
CA LEU A 123 -2.47 7.88 10.51
C LEU A 123 -2.15 8.88 9.40
N LYS A 124 -1.57 8.40 8.30
CA LYS A 124 -1.28 9.20 7.12
C LYS A 124 -2.24 8.81 6.01
N ILE A 125 -2.94 9.80 5.47
CA ILE A 125 -3.79 9.68 4.28
C ILE A 125 -3.12 10.50 3.17
N GLU A 126 -2.75 9.84 2.09
CA GLU A 126 -2.09 10.43 0.93
C GLU A 126 -3.01 10.33 -0.29
N ILE A 127 -3.31 11.46 -0.94
CA ILE A 127 -4.19 11.51 -2.10
C ILE A 127 -3.40 12.03 -3.29
N ASN A 128 -3.27 11.22 -4.34
CA ASN A 128 -2.78 11.64 -5.64
C ASN A 128 -3.88 12.37 -6.41
N THR A 129 -3.62 13.59 -6.86
CA THR A 129 -4.57 14.47 -7.55
C THR A 129 -4.15 14.79 -8.99
N GLN A 130 -3.37 13.90 -9.63
CA GLN A 130 -2.89 14.07 -11.01
C GLN A 130 -2.97 12.79 -11.83
N GLU A 131 -2.77 11.61 -11.23
CA GLU A 131 -2.78 10.31 -11.91
C GLU A 131 -4.22 9.81 -12.14
N HIS A 132 -5.03 10.58 -12.87
CA HIS A 132 -6.46 10.36 -13.13
C HIS A 132 -6.74 9.29 -14.20
N PHE A 133 -5.99 8.18 -14.20
CA PHE A 133 -6.19 7.10 -15.16
C PHE A 133 -6.06 5.73 -14.50
N THR A 134 -6.60 4.74 -15.20
CA THR A 134 -6.45 3.32 -14.90
C THR A 134 -6.21 2.54 -16.19
N VAL A 135 -5.56 1.37 -16.11
CA VAL A 135 -5.29 0.51 -17.27
C VAL A 135 -6.35 -0.58 -17.41
N LEU A 136 -6.79 -1.16 -16.29
CA LEU A 136 -7.78 -2.24 -16.23
C LEU A 136 -9.16 -1.78 -15.75
N GLY A 137 -9.30 -0.52 -15.38
CA GLY A 137 -10.50 -0.02 -14.70
C GLY A 137 -10.48 -0.28 -13.19
N LEU A 138 -11.55 0.18 -12.54
CA LEU A 138 -11.76 0.04 -11.10
C LEU A 138 -12.87 -0.97 -10.82
N HIS A 139 -12.84 -1.55 -9.63
CA HIS A 139 -13.93 -2.39 -9.13
C HIS A 139 -14.13 -2.15 -7.63
N GLN A 140 -15.28 -2.57 -7.13
CA GLN A 140 -15.58 -2.53 -5.71
C GLN A 140 -15.22 -3.86 -5.04
N LYS A 141 -14.60 -3.78 -3.87
CA LYS A 141 -14.33 -4.92 -2.98
C LYS A 141 -15.05 -4.68 -1.67
N LEU A 142 -15.83 -5.67 -1.23
CA LEU A 142 -16.41 -5.65 0.11
C LEU A 142 -15.28 -5.76 1.13
N PHE A 143 -15.20 -4.79 2.03
CA PHE A 143 -14.30 -4.79 3.17
C PHE A 143 -15.13 -4.72 4.44
N SER A 144 -14.90 -5.65 5.35
CA SER A 144 -15.63 -5.76 6.62
C SER A 144 -14.69 -5.81 7.80
N ILE A 145 -15.09 -5.17 8.89
CA ILE A 145 -14.44 -5.22 10.19
C ILE A 145 -15.49 -5.59 11.23
N SER A 146 -15.12 -6.51 12.13
CA SER A 146 -15.92 -6.87 13.29
C SER A 146 -15.03 -6.86 14.53
N SER A 147 -15.19 -5.84 15.37
CA SER A 147 -14.54 -5.72 16.66
C SER A 147 -15.47 -5.03 17.66
N ASP A 148 -15.22 -5.20 18.96
CA ASP A 148 -16.03 -4.56 19.98
C ASP A 148 -15.83 -3.03 20.03
N TRP A 149 -14.74 -2.52 19.44
CA TRP A 149 -14.49 -1.08 19.34
C TRP A 149 -15.21 -0.44 18.14
N PHE A 150 -15.25 -1.16 17.01
CA PHE A 150 -15.91 -0.74 15.79
C PHE A 150 -16.27 -1.95 14.93
N SER A 151 -17.48 -1.94 14.37
CA SER A 151 -17.95 -2.95 13.42
C SER A 151 -18.68 -2.26 12.27
N GLY A 152 -18.43 -2.73 11.05
CA GLY A 152 -19.04 -2.17 9.85
C GLY A 152 -18.43 -2.76 8.59
N GLU A 153 -19.00 -2.39 7.46
CA GLU A 153 -18.55 -2.81 6.13
C GLU A 153 -18.68 -1.66 5.14
N ALA A 154 -17.89 -1.71 4.07
CA ALA A 154 -17.99 -0.78 2.95
C ALA A 154 -17.57 -1.46 1.65
N ASN A 155 -18.16 -1.03 0.54
CA ASN A 155 -17.70 -1.37 -0.80
C ASN A 155 -16.59 -0.39 -1.18
N ILE A 156 -15.34 -0.84 -1.11
CA ILE A 156 -14.18 0.01 -1.37
C ILE A 156 -13.85 -0.03 -2.86
N LEU A 157 -13.89 1.14 -3.50
CA LEU A 157 -13.45 1.29 -4.89
C LEU A 157 -11.92 1.17 -4.95
N THR A 158 -11.41 0.24 -5.75
CA THR A 158 -9.98 -0.05 -5.87
C THR A 158 -9.61 -0.49 -7.29
N TYR A 159 -8.32 -0.63 -7.54
CA TYR A 159 -7.74 -1.10 -8.79
C TYR A 159 -7.77 -2.63 -8.87
N GLN A 160 -7.73 -3.18 -10.09
CA GLN A 160 -7.48 -4.62 -10.29
C GLN A 160 -6.13 -5.04 -9.69
N LEU A 161 -6.02 -6.30 -9.27
CA LEU A 161 -4.84 -6.84 -8.59
C LEU A 161 -3.57 -6.64 -9.44
N GLU A 162 -3.63 -6.98 -10.72
CA GLU A 162 -2.53 -6.85 -11.66
C GLU A 162 -2.08 -5.38 -11.80
N GLU A 163 -3.00 -4.43 -11.67
CA GLU A 163 -2.66 -3.01 -11.74
C GLU A 163 -1.98 -2.51 -10.46
N LEU A 164 -2.42 -3.00 -9.29
CA LEU A 164 -1.70 -2.77 -8.03
C LEU A 164 -0.27 -3.33 -8.11
N LEU A 165 -0.09 -4.56 -8.62
CA LEU A 165 1.22 -5.19 -8.77
C LEU A 165 2.09 -4.51 -9.85
N GLY A 166 1.50 -4.05 -10.96
CA GLY A 166 2.20 -3.26 -11.97
C GLY A 166 2.77 -1.95 -11.39
N THR A 167 1.99 -1.29 -10.52
CA THR A 167 2.50 -0.11 -9.81
C THR A 167 3.50 -0.46 -8.69
N LYS A 168 3.50 -1.69 -8.17
CA LYS A 168 4.54 -2.22 -7.28
C LYS A 168 5.85 -2.47 -8.01
N LEU A 169 5.84 -2.99 -9.24
CA LEU A 169 7.04 -3.04 -10.10
C LEU A 169 7.60 -1.64 -10.36
N ARG A 170 6.74 -0.66 -10.67
CA ARG A 170 7.16 0.74 -10.82
C ARG A 170 7.82 1.26 -9.55
N ALA A 171 7.18 1.04 -8.40
CA ALA A 171 7.72 1.43 -7.11
C ALA A 171 9.06 0.74 -6.80
N LEU A 172 9.16 -0.56 -7.07
CA LEU A 172 10.38 -1.34 -6.88
C LEU A 172 11.52 -0.76 -7.71
N TYR A 173 11.28 -0.30 -8.95
CA TYR A 173 12.31 0.37 -9.76
C TYR A 173 12.67 1.76 -9.23
N GLN A 174 11.68 2.58 -8.89
CA GLN A 174 11.86 4.00 -8.59
C GLN A 174 12.32 4.28 -7.15
N ARG A 175 12.04 3.37 -6.22
CA ARG A 175 12.32 3.55 -4.79
C ARG A 175 13.26 2.46 -4.29
N LYS A 176 13.99 2.78 -3.22
CA LYS A 176 14.88 1.83 -2.53
C LYS A 176 14.20 1.31 -1.27
N LYS A 177 13.18 0.46 -1.46
CA LYS A 177 12.36 -0.13 -0.39
C LYS A 177 12.14 -1.62 -0.61
N GLY A 178 12.67 -2.46 0.28
CA GLY A 178 12.59 -3.92 0.19
C GLY A 178 11.16 -4.43 0.21
N ARG A 179 10.23 -3.71 0.86
CA ARG A 179 8.81 -4.09 0.86
C ARG A 179 8.13 -4.13 -0.50
N ASP A 180 8.61 -3.36 -1.49
CA ASP A 180 8.04 -3.41 -2.83
C ASP A 180 8.47 -4.69 -3.56
N LEU A 181 9.64 -5.24 -3.24
CA LEU A 181 10.07 -6.58 -3.68
C LEU A 181 9.28 -7.66 -2.94
N PHE A 182 9.08 -7.49 -1.63
CA PHE A 182 8.25 -8.38 -0.81
C PHE A 182 6.84 -8.54 -1.33
N ASP A 183 6.18 -7.43 -1.63
CA ASP A 183 4.79 -7.47 -2.09
C ASP A 183 4.64 -8.23 -3.40
N LEU A 184 5.58 -8.08 -4.33
CA LEU A 184 5.55 -8.78 -5.62
C LEU A 184 5.73 -10.28 -5.45
N TRP A 185 6.72 -10.71 -4.66
CA TRP A 185 6.95 -12.12 -4.38
C TRP A 185 5.81 -12.74 -3.58
N TYR A 186 5.42 -12.11 -2.47
CA TYR A 186 4.47 -12.70 -1.53
C TYR A 186 3.10 -12.89 -2.19
N VAL A 187 2.63 -11.88 -2.91
CA VAL A 187 1.33 -11.97 -3.59
C VAL A 187 1.38 -13.02 -4.70
N ASP A 188 2.43 -13.07 -5.51
CA ASP A 188 2.54 -14.02 -6.61
C ASP A 188 2.64 -15.49 -6.15
N GLU A 189 3.26 -15.72 -4.99
CA GLU A 189 3.34 -17.07 -4.39
C GLU A 189 2.00 -17.56 -3.79
N HIS A 190 1.06 -16.64 -3.50
CA HIS A 190 -0.18 -16.96 -2.81
C HIS A 190 -1.44 -16.74 -3.66
N ILE A 191 -1.35 -15.94 -4.71
CA ILE A 191 -2.46 -15.54 -5.57
C ILE A 191 -1.98 -15.65 -7.01
N ASP A 192 -2.71 -16.41 -7.82
CA ASP A 192 -2.40 -16.55 -9.25
C ASP A 192 -2.53 -15.19 -9.94
N CYS A 193 -1.47 -14.79 -10.64
CA CYS A 193 -1.32 -13.47 -11.21
C CYS A 193 -0.93 -13.55 -12.69
N ASN A 194 -1.52 -12.69 -13.52
CA ASN A 194 -1.09 -12.58 -14.91
C ASN A 194 0.18 -11.73 -15.04
N HIS A 195 1.35 -12.38 -15.07
CA HIS A 195 2.67 -11.72 -15.15
C HIS A 195 2.82 -10.83 -16.38
N GLN A 196 2.32 -11.26 -17.54
CA GLN A 196 2.41 -10.48 -18.78
C GLN A 196 1.62 -9.17 -18.64
N GLU A 197 0.43 -9.24 -18.03
CA GLU A 197 -0.42 -8.09 -17.82
C GLU A 197 0.18 -7.12 -16.80
N ILE A 198 0.74 -7.64 -15.71
CA ILE A 198 1.46 -6.84 -14.71
C ILE A 198 2.63 -6.06 -15.34
N VAL A 199 3.42 -6.72 -16.19
CA VAL A 199 4.54 -6.09 -16.91
C VAL A 199 4.04 -5.06 -17.93
N ARG A 200 2.98 -5.36 -18.68
CA ARG A 200 2.34 -4.42 -19.62
C ARG A 200 1.87 -3.16 -18.90
N ILE A 201 1.22 -3.31 -17.75
CA ILE A 201 0.77 -2.20 -16.92
C ILE A 201 1.94 -1.38 -16.41
N PHE A 202 2.98 -2.02 -15.87
CA PHE A 202 4.20 -1.34 -15.45
C PHE A 202 4.76 -0.47 -16.60
N GLN A 203 4.91 -1.03 -17.80
CA GLN A 203 5.39 -0.30 -18.96
C GLN A 203 4.50 0.89 -19.31
N HIS A 204 3.18 0.72 -19.26
CA HIS A 204 2.24 1.82 -19.49
C HIS A 204 2.45 2.96 -18.50
N TYR A 205 2.54 2.67 -17.19
CA TYR A 205 2.79 3.70 -16.18
C TYR A 205 4.14 4.42 -16.34
N ILE A 206 5.17 3.72 -16.82
CA ILE A 206 6.49 4.30 -17.10
C ILE A 206 6.44 5.21 -18.33
N GLN A 207 5.71 4.81 -19.37
CA GLN A 207 5.49 5.63 -20.57
C GLN A 207 4.71 6.91 -20.25
N GLN A 208 3.73 6.87 -19.34
CA GLN A 208 3.03 8.09 -18.88
C GLN A 208 3.98 9.09 -18.21
N GLN A 209 5.09 8.61 -17.63
CA GLN A 209 6.15 9.46 -17.08
C GLN A 209 7.21 9.85 -18.13
N LYS A 210 7.00 9.51 -19.40
CA LYS A 210 7.92 9.73 -20.54
C LYS A 210 9.29 9.08 -20.32
N LEU A 211 9.31 7.97 -19.57
CA LEU A 211 10.48 7.16 -19.32
C LEU A 211 10.44 5.91 -20.20
N ASN A 212 11.61 5.31 -20.43
CA ASN A 212 11.74 3.98 -21.01
C ASN A 212 12.77 3.22 -20.17
N ILE A 213 12.39 2.03 -19.69
CA ILE A 213 13.22 1.21 -18.82
C ILE A 213 13.41 -0.14 -19.51
N SER A 214 14.66 -0.43 -19.88
CA SER A 214 15.02 -1.72 -20.44
C SER A 214 15.14 -2.79 -19.35
N LYS A 215 15.12 -4.06 -19.78
CA LYS A 215 15.41 -5.20 -18.91
C LYS A 215 16.73 -5.04 -18.17
N ALA A 216 17.82 -4.74 -18.88
CA ALA A 216 19.14 -4.55 -18.28
C ALA A 216 19.16 -3.42 -17.23
N GLN A 217 18.50 -2.29 -17.49
CA GLN A 217 18.44 -1.17 -16.55
C GLN A 217 17.71 -1.56 -15.25
N PHE A 218 16.62 -2.32 -15.35
CA PHE A 218 15.92 -2.81 -14.16
C PHE A 218 16.78 -3.82 -13.40
N GLU A 219 17.35 -4.82 -14.09
CA GLU A 219 18.20 -5.83 -13.46
C GLU A 219 19.40 -5.23 -12.72
N GLU A 220 20.10 -4.25 -13.33
CA GLU A 220 21.18 -3.50 -12.69
C GLU A 220 20.68 -2.71 -11.47
N ASN A 221 19.56 -1.99 -11.62
CA ASN A 221 18.94 -1.24 -10.54
C ASN A 221 18.57 -2.12 -9.34
N LEU A 222 18.05 -3.33 -9.59
CA LEU A 222 17.73 -4.30 -8.54
C LEU A 222 19.01 -4.85 -7.88
N ALA A 223 20.04 -5.17 -8.66
CA ALA A 223 21.33 -5.63 -8.13
C ALA A 223 21.97 -4.57 -7.21
N LEU A 224 21.95 -3.30 -7.59
CA LEU A 224 22.42 -2.18 -6.75
C LEU A 224 21.58 -1.97 -5.48
N LYS A 225 20.32 -2.41 -5.46
CA LYS A 225 19.48 -2.38 -4.26
C LYS A 225 19.81 -3.53 -3.32
N LEU A 226 20.11 -4.70 -3.87
CA LEU A 226 20.50 -5.88 -3.10
C LEU A 226 21.87 -5.72 -2.42
N SER A 227 22.71 -4.77 -2.82
CA SER A 227 23.95 -4.42 -2.09
C SER A 227 23.72 -3.48 -0.90
N SER A 228 22.46 -3.09 -0.64
CA SER A 228 22.15 -2.10 0.39
C SER A 228 21.50 -2.71 1.62
N GLU A 229 22.15 -2.56 2.77
CA GLU A 229 21.62 -3.03 4.05
C GLU A 229 20.23 -2.45 4.38
N LEU A 230 20.01 -1.15 4.11
CA LEU A 230 18.69 -0.51 4.30
C LEU A 230 17.58 -1.11 3.43
N PHE A 231 17.90 -1.65 2.26
CA PHE A 231 16.92 -2.29 1.38
C PHE A 231 16.65 -3.72 1.87
N ILE A 232 17.72 -4.44 2.22
CA ILE A 232 17.67 -5.80 2.75
C ILE A 232 16.83 -5.87 4.02
N ARG A 233 17.09 -4.97 4.97
CA ARG A 233 16.45 -4.93 6.29
C ARG A 233 15.15 -4.12 6.36
N ASP A 234 14.61 -3.66 5.21
CA ASP A 234 13.37 -2.86 5.17
C ASP A 234 12.16 -3.67 5.70
N MET A 235 12.21 -5.00 5.60
CA MET A 235 11.13 -5.91 5.99
C MET A 235 11.16 -6.34 7.46
N ASP A 236 12.32 -6.28 8.12
CA ASP A 236 12.52 -6.77 9.50
C ASP A 236 11.45 -6.27 10.50
N PRO A 237 11.06 -4.97 10.52
CA PRO A 237 10.06 -4.49 11.48
C PRO A 237 8.60 -4.65 10.99
N LEU A 238 8.40 -5.13 9.76
CA LEU A 238 7.09 -5.17 9.09
C LEU A 238 6.47 -6.56 9.08
N LEU A 239 7.29 -7.62 9.09
CA LEU A 239 6.78 -8.98 8.96
C LEU A 239 5.98 -9.45 10.17
N VAL A 240 4.95 -10.25 9.90
CA VAL A 240 4.28 -11.05 10.93
C VAL A 240 5.26 -12.05 11.54
N SER A 241 5.14 -12.31 12.84
CA SER A 241 5.99 -13.29 13.52
C SER A 241 5.88 -14.68 12.89
N GLY A 242 7.02 -15.30 12.60
CA GLY A 242 7.10 -16.65 12.04
C GLY A 242 7.05 -16.73 10.51
N LEU A 243 6.84 -15.63 9.79
CA LEU A 243 6.96 -15.61 8.34
C LEU A 243 8.44 -15.65 7.93
N SER A 244 8.82 -16.67 7.17
CA SER A 244 10.15 -16.78 6.58
C SER A 244 10.19 -16.05 5.24
N TRP A 245 11.20 -15.21 5.06
CA TRP A 245 11.43 -14.42 3.85
C TRP A 245 12.94 -14.39 3.59
N ASP A 246 13.33 -14.76 2.38
CA ASP A 246 14.67 -14.54 1.87
C ASP A 246 14.62 -13.55 0.69
N ILE A 247 15.40 -12.48 0.79
CA ILE A 247 15.37 -11.41 -0.20
C ILE A 247 15.98 -11.83 -1.54
N ASN A 248 16.93 -12.77 -1.54
CA ASN A 248 17.56 -13.27 -2.76
C ASN A 248 16.62 -14.20 -3.51
N ASP A 249 15.88 -15.06 -2.79
CA ASP A 249 14.84 -15.90 -3.38
C ASP A 249 13.74 -15.04 -4.02
N ALA A 250 13.28 -14.00 -3.32
CA ALA A 250 12.31 -13.06 -3.86
C ALA A 250 12.85 -12.25 -5.06
N ALA A 251 14.12 -11.84 -5.02
CA ALA A 251 14.75 -11.16 -6.14
C ALA A 251 14.87 -12.07 -7.38
N LYS A 252 15.26 -13.32 -7.17
CA LYS A 252 15.30 -14.34 -8.22
C LYS A 252 13.93 -14.56 -8.83
N HIS A 253 12.92 -14.75 -7.98
CA HIS A 253 11.52 -14.89 -8.39
C HIS A 253 11.05 -13.72 -9.25
N VAL A 254 11.26 -12.49 -8.78
CA VAL A 254 10.82 -11.30 -9.52
C VAL A 254 11.56 -11.14 -10.84
N LYS A 255 12.86 -11.48 -10.88
CA LYS A 255 13.65 -11.47 -12.11
C LYS A 255 13.10 -12.48 -13.13
N GLU A 256 12.80 -13.70 -12.68
CA GLU A 256 12.34 -14.79 -13.54
C GLU A 256 10.90 -14.59 -14.04
N LYS A 257 9.98 -14.15 -13.18
CA LYS A 257 8.55 -14.02 -13.51
C LYS A 257 8.20 -12.71 -14.20
N PHE A 258 8.77 -11.58 -13.76
CA PHE A 258 8.38 -10.26 -14.26
C PHE A 258 9.45 -9.65 -15.18
N LEU A 259 10.71 -9.58 -14.73
CA LEU A 259 11.73 -8.85 -15.51
C LEU A 259 12.16 -9.59 -16.78
N SER A 260 11.99 -10.91 -16.84
CA SER A 260 12.24 -11.72 -18.03
C SER A 260 11.43 -11.28 -19.25
N SER A 261 10.24 -10.72 -19.01
CA SER A 261 9.30 -10.25 -20.04
C SER A 261 9.53 -8.78 -20.45
N LEU A 262 10.49 -8.07 -19.84
CA LEU A 262 10.85 -6.73 -20.25
C LEU A 262 11.68 -6.73 -21.54
N PRO A 263 11.56 -5.68 -22.38
CA PRO A 263 12.29 -5.58 -23.64
C PRO A 263 13.78 -5.32 -23.42
N GLY A 264 14.59 -5.83 -24.34
CA GLY A 264 16.05 -5.67 -24.35
C GLY A 264 16.80 -6.90 -23.82
N GLU A 265 18.13 -6.83 -23.92
CA GLU A 265 19.01 -7.88 -23.38
C GLU A 265 19.06 -7.83 -21.84
N SER A 266 19.45 -8.95 -21.23
CA SER A 266 19.76 -9.00 -19.80
C SER A 266 21.04 -8.22 -19.49
N TRP A 267 21.13 -7.72 -18.26
CA TRP A 267 22.31 -7.07 -17.73
C TRP A 267 23.47 -8.08 -17.62
N LYS A 268 24.65 -7.69 -18.12
CA LYS A 268 25.83 -8.56 -18.20
C LYS A 268 26.74 -8.48 -16.97
N GLY A 269 26.35 -7.71 -15.95
CA GLY A 269 27.14 -7.45 -14.75
C GLY A 269 27.94 -6.14 -14.86
N ALA A 270 28.54 -5.73 -13.74
CA ALA A 270 29.61 -4.75 -13.74
C ALA A 270 30.92 -5.53 -13.93
N ASP A 271 31.68 -5.19 -14.98
CA ASP A 271 33.07 -5.66 -15.14
C ASP A 271 33.95 -5.25 -13.94
#